data_AF-A0AAW0BE92-F1
#
_entry.id   AF-A0AAW0BE92-F1
#
_cell.length_a   1.000
_cell.length_b   1.000
_cell.length_c   1.000
_cell.angle_alpha   90.00
_cell.angle_beta   90.00
_cell.angle_gamma   90.00
#
_symmetry.space_group_name_H-M   'P 1'
#
loop_
_entity.id
_entity.type
_entity.pdbx_description
1 polymer ?
#
loop_
_entity_poly.entity_id
_entity_poly.type
_entity_poly.pdbx_seq_one_letter_code
_entity_poly.pdbx_strand_id
1 'polypeptide(L)'
;MATSILWNSYSRKTRSGAVFAAWLPSVPTLSSEEVDFAPLLAQAIAAQKEEQEDYESDDEISGVDDEQPQLHPTTSESSCQSPPPNKRARPPDFADQAPSAGKKLSGSHLRRKKKRATEIPESGHTPRASSIQQHVRPALYIPAPFLDAMTLPTTSCAYSARTEGKTERVGRKKRHSLKEMISLGFQLVKWDGITPRPLVDSCGRIFAVLAGQPVLNGYGLAVSRAYNLMKSLGSASQFPAAMRKHRRGLFAAVNVGLTMGKGQPEPTWLDGGDYSALAEQLIQNEDIQRMASFASYAFALWAPRLHDHYVKNNAKLRTHCPDLRRLFPNSVFSCAAFNFARNVWTFKHRDVCNIPYGWCAIQSMGNFDATKGGHLILWDLKMVVEFPAGALILVPSATIAHSNIPVQDGDERVSFTQFTAGGLFRFTDNNGRTDKKFAEEDPEGYEAALEQRANRWVKGLELYSTVDEMFSNDS
;
A
#
# COMPACT_ATOMS: atom_id res chain seq x y z
N MET A 1 -35.72 37.11 -13.10
CA MET A 1 -35.11 38.18 -12.28
C MET A 1 -33.71 37.70 -11.91
N ALA A 2 -32.68 38.33 -12.48
CA ALA A 2 -31.29 37.94 -12.24
C ALA A 2 -30.76 38.62 -10.98
N THR A 3 -30.33 37.83 -9.99
CA THR A 3 -29.69 38.30 -8.77
C THR A 3 -28.17 38.32 -9.00
N SER A 4 -27.54 39.50 -8.99
CA SER A 4 -26.09 39.63 -9.16
C SER A 4 -25.36 39.25 -7.87
N ILE A 5 -24.39 38.36 -7.97
CA ILE A 5 -23.39 38.11 -6.92
C ILE A 5 -22.18 39.01 -7.22
N LEU A 6 -21.98 40.05 -6.42
CA LEU A 6 -20.81 40.93 -6.50
C LEU A 6 -19.61 40.24 -5.83
N TRP A 7 -18.62 39.83 -6.62
CA TRP A 7 -17.30 39.46 -6.13
C TRP A 7 -16.39 40.69 -6.13
N ASN A 8 -16.04 41.19 -4.93
CA ASN A 8 -15.00 42.20 -4.78
C ASN A 8 -13.62 41.56 -5.03
N SER A 9 -13.01 41.85 -6.18
CA SER A 9 -11.64 41.44 -6.49
C SER A 9 -10.64 42.54 -6.11
N TYR A 10 -9.76 42.24 -5.16
CA TYR A 10 -8.61 43.08 -4.83
C TYR A 10 -7.55 42.95 -5.93
N SER A 11 -7.35 43.99 -6.74
CA SER A 11 -6.20 44.08 -7.66
C SER A 11 -5.05 44.86 -7.03
N ARG A 12 -3.81 44.37 -7.16
CA ARG A 12 -2.58 45.09 -6.75
C ARG A 12 -1.84 45.62 -7.98
N LYS A 13 -1.38 46.87 -7.90
CA LYS A 13 -0.59 47.55 -8.94
C LYS A 13 0.90 47.52 -8.61
N THR A 14 1.74 47.24 -9.60
CA THR A 14 3.20 47.39 -9.49
C THR A 14 3.63 48.85 -9.67
N ARG A 15 4.85 49.20 -9.24
CA ARG A 15 5.42 50.56 -9.37
C ARG A 15 5.59 51.05 -10.82
N SER A 16 5.56 50.17 -11.82
CA SER A 16 5.59 50.53 -13.25
C SER A 16 4.19 50.71 -13.85
N GLY A 17 3.12 50.61 -13.05
CA GLY A 17 1.74 50.78 -13.49
C GLY A 17 1.08 49.51 -14.03
N ALA A 18 1.79 48.38 -14.12
CA ALA A 18 1.20 47.12 -14.55
C ALA A 18 0.27 46.55 -13.46
N VAL A 19 -0.97 46.24 -13.86
CA VAL A 19 -2.00 45.57 -13.05
C VAL A 19 -1.92 44.07 -13.34
N PHE A 20 -1.71 43.25 -12.31
CA PHE A 20 -1.86 41.80 -12.40
C PHE A 20 -3.18 41.38 -11.76
N ALA A 21 -4.03 40.71 -12.54
CA ALA A 21 -5.15 39.92 -12.03
C ALA A 21 -4.82 38.44 -12.32
N ALA A 22 -4.74 37.61 -11.27
CA ALA A 22 -4.40 36.19 -11.41
C ALA A 22 -5.50 35.34 -12.09
N TRP A 23 -6.65 35.94 -12.37
CA TRP A 23 -7.78 35.31 -13.03
C TRP A 23 -8.41 36.34 -13.96
N LEU A 24 -8.13 36.24 -15.26
CA LEU A 24 -9.08 36.71 -16.25
C LEU A 24 -10.26 35.74 -16.18
N PRO A 25 -11.50 36.19 -15.95
CA PRO A 25 -12.64 35.31 -16.11
C PRO A 25 -12.66 34.88 -17.57
N SER A 26 -12.31 33.62 -17.84
CA SER A 26 -12.62 32.99 -19.10
C SER A 26 -14.12 33.14 -19.30
N VAL A 27 -14.52 33.91 -20.31
CA VAL A 27 -15.90 33.94 -20.78
C VAL A 27 -16.27 32.48 -21.03
N PRO A 28 -17.31 31.92 -20.37
CA PRO A 28 -17.74 30.57 -20.71
C PRO A 28 -18.13 30.61 -22.19
N THR A 29 -17.37 29.92 -23.03
CA THR A 29 -17.85 29.54 -24.35
C THR A 29 -19.01 28.59 -24.11
N LEU A 30 -20.21 29.15 -24.05
CA LEU A 30 -21.45 28.41 -24.21
C LEU A 30 -21.40 27.79 -25.60
N SER A 31 -21.11 26.49 -25.65
CA SER A 31 -21.47 25.65 -26.78
C SER A 31 -22.95 25.91 -27.08
N SER A 32 -23.26 26.38 -28.28
CA SER A 32 -24.63 26.59 -28.75
C SER A 32 -25.34 25.28 -29.11
N GLU A 33 -24.73 24.14 -28.82
CA GLU A 33 -25.29 22.82 -29.03
C GLU A 33 -25.52 22.16 -27.67
N GLU A 34 -26.75 21.67 -27.45
CA GLU A 34 -27.08 20.77 -26.35
C GLU A 34 -26.19 19.53 -26.48
N VAL A 35 -25.09 19.51 -25.72
CA VAL A 35 -24.22 18.33 -25.64
C VAL A 35 -24.98 17.29 -24.83
N ASP A 36 -25.47 16.25 -25.50
CA ASP A 36 -26.02 15.08 -24.83
C ASP A 36 -24.88 14.31 -24.15
N PHE A 37 -24.81 14.41 -22.83
CA PHE A 37 -23.79 13.76 -22.02
C PHE A 37 -24.08 12.27 -21.79
N ALA A 38 -25.30 11.79 -22.03
CA ALA A 38 -25.66 10.39 -21.83
C ALA A 38 -24.81 9.40 -22.67
N PRO A 39 -24.58 9.61 -23.98
CA PRO A 39 -23.72 8.73 -24.76
C PRO A 39 -22.24 8.81 -24.37
N LEU A 40 -21.76 9.97 -23.92
CA LEU A 40 -20.38 10.15 -23.44
C LEU A 40 -20.16 9.43 -22.10
N LEU A 41 -21.14 9.50 -21.20
CA LEU A 41 -21.14 8.79 -19.93
C LEU A 41 -21.25 7.28 -20.14
N ALA A 42 -22.11 6.83 -21.06
CA ALA A 42 -22.23 5.42 -21.43
C ALA A 42 -20.93 4.87 -22.04
N GLN A 43 -20.26 5.63 -22.91
CA GLN A 43 -18.95 5.26 -23.44
C GLN A 43 -17.88 5.19 -22.35
N ALA A 44 -17.88 6.14 -21.40
CA ALA A 44 -16.95 6.10 -20.27
C ALA A 44 -17.18 4.87 -19.37
N ILE A 45 -18.45 4.51 -19.11
CA ILE A 45 -18.83 3.31 -18.36
C ILE A 45 -18.45 2.03 -19.11
N ALA A 46 -18.63 1.98 -20.43
CA ALA A 46 -18.26 0.85 -21.27
C ALA A 46 -16.74 0.65 -21.33
N ALA A 47 -15.98 1.73 -21.52
CA ALA A 47 -14.52 1.70 -21.48
C ALA A 47 -14.00 1.23 -20.10
N GLN A 48 -14.68 1.62 -19.02
CA GLN A 48 -14.36 1.13 -17.67
C GLN A 48 -14.63 -0.36 -17.49
N LYS A 49 -15.62 -0.94 -18.18
CA LYS A 49 -15.90 -2.39 -18.18
C LYS A 49 -14.83 -3.16 -18.96
N GLU A 50 -14.48 -2.71 -20.18
CA GLU A 50 -13.40 -3.32 -20.97
C GLU A 50 -12.05 -3.26 -20.25
N GLU A 51 -11.73 -2.14 -19.58
CA GLU A 51 -10.51 -2.01 -18.77
C GLU A 51 -10.49 -2.94 -17.54
N GLN A 52 -11.66 -3.35 -17.03
CA GLN A 52 -11.78 -4.30 -15.94
C GLN A 52 -11.55 -5.74 -16.43
N GLU A 53 -12.09 -6.08 -17.61
CA GLU A 53 -11.94 -7.40 -18.25
C GLU A 53 -10.49 -7.70 -18.67
N ASP A 54 -9.75 -6.70 -19.17
CA ASP A 54 -8.32 -6.80 -19.53
C ASP A 54 -7.40 -7.15 -18.33
N TYR A 55 -7.90 -6.95 -17.11
CA TYR A 55 -7.23 -7.33 -15.85
C TYR A 55 -7.75 -8.65 -15.27
N GLU A 56 -8.88 -9.14 -15.76
CA GLU A 56 -9.56 -10.36 -15.30
C GLU A 56 -8.95 -11.63 -15.92
N SER A 57 -8.42 -11.57 -17.15
CA SER A 57 -7.89 -12.76 -17.87
C SER A 57 -6.60 -13.37 -17.32
N ASP A 58 -5.72 -12.56 -16.70
CA ASP A 58 -4.34 -12.98 -16.41
C ASP A 58 -4.10 -13.47 -14.96
N ASP A 59 -5.12 -13.38 -14.12
CA ASP A 59 -5.10 -13.94 -12.77
C ASP A 59 -5.76 -15.34 -12.69
N GLU A 60 -6.15 -15.92 -13.83
CA GLU A 60 -6.49 -17.34 -13.94
C GLU A 60 -5.21 -18.17 -14.02
N ILE A 61 -4.93 -18.92 -12.96
CA ILE A 61 -4.29 -20.23 -13.09
C ILE A 61 -5.39 -21.15 -13.62
N SER A 62 -5.51 -21.26 -14.93
CA SER A 62 -6.28 -22.32 -15.56
C SER A 62 -5.47 -23.62 -15.52
N GLY A 63 -6.18 -24.71 -15.25
CA GLY A 63 -5.66 -26.05 -15.06
C GLY A 63 -4.83 -26.59 -16.22
N VAL A 64 -4.09 -27.62 -15.85
CA VAL A 64 -3.13 -28.42 -16.62
C VAL A 64 -3.74 -28.97 -17.91
N ASP A 65 -3.08 -28.72 -19.04
CA ASP A 65 -3.09 -29.64 -20.17
C ASP A 65 -1.82 -30.50 -20.09
N ASP A 66 -2.06 -31.80 -19.95
CA ASP A 66 -1.08 -32.88 -19.85
C ASP A 66 -0.37 -33.08 -21.20
N GLU A 67 0.96 -32.94 -21.22
CA GLU A 67 1.79 -33.67 -22.16
C GLU A 67 3.22 -33.84 -21.58
N GLN A 68 3.49 -35.04 -21.07
CA GLN A 68 4.83 -35.49 -20.70
C GLN A 68 5.68 -35.71 -21.96
N PRO A 69 6.99 -35.45 -21.87
CA PRO A 69 7.90 -36.56 -22.13
C PRO A 69 8.95 -36.76 -21.04
N GLN A 70 9.15 -38.04 -20.74
CA GLN A 70 10.22 -38.63 -19.92
C GLN A 70 11.61 -38.23 -20.39
N LEU A 71 12.59 -38.16 -19.48
CA LEU A 71 13.98 -38.62 -19.72
C LEU A 71 14.76 -38.74 -18.39
N HIS A 72 15.68 -39.71 -18.41
CA HIS A 72 16.32 -40.44 -17.31
C HIS A 72 17.39 -39.66 -16.48
N PRO A 73 17.71 -40.14 -15.26
CA PRO A 73 18.72 -39.52 -14.40
C PRO A 73 20.14 -39.93 -14.81
N THR A 74 21.04 -38.96 -14.86
CA THR A 74 22.49 -39.21 -14.84
C THR A 74 23.10 -38.56 -13.61
N THR A 75 23.57 -39.43 -12.72
CA THR A 75 24.42 -39.13 -11.58
C THR A 75 25.81 -38.70 -12.06
N SER A 76 26.33 -37.60 -11.53
CA SER A 76 27.77 -37.37 -11.45
C SER A 76 28.11 -36.60 -10.19
N GLU A 77 28.69 -37.31 -9.23
CA GLU A 77 29.42 -36.73 -8.11
C GLU A 77 30.62 -35.94 -8.65
N SER A 78 30.82 -34.72 -8.15
CA SER A 78 32.10 -34.02 -8.29
C SER A 78 32.37 -33.22 -7.03
N SER A 79 33.25 -33.78 -6.21
CA SER A 79 34.03 -33.12 -5.16
C SER A 79 34.77 -31.91 -5.72
N CYS A 80 34.68 -30.75 -5.06
CA CYS A 80 35.68 -29.69 -5.16
C CYS A 80 35.69 -28.84 -3.88
N GLN A 81 36.88 -28.75 -3.29
CA GLN A 81 37.22 -28.10 -2.03
C GLN A 81 37.17 -26.56 -2.15
N SER A 82 36.66 -25.89 -1.13
CA SER A 82 36.62 -24.42 -1.05
C SER A 82 37.88 -23.86 -0.36
N PRO A 83 38.50 -22.76 -0.85
CA PRO A 83 39.54 -22.04 -0.12
C PRO A 83 38.95 -21.12 0.98
N PRO A 84 39.76 -20.68 1.96
CA PRO A 84 39.25 -20.02 3.17
C PRO A 84 38.77 -18.59 2.91
N PRO A 85 37.78 -18.09 3.67
CA PRO A 85 37.21 -16.76 3.45
C PRO A 85 38.13 -15.64 3.98
N ASN A 86 38.37 -14.65 3.13
CA ASN A 86 38.99 -13.38 3.50
C ASN A 86 38.06 -12.55 4.40
N LYS A 87 38.64 -12.00 5.47
CA LYS A 87 37.98 -11.20 6.52
C LYS A 87 37.27 -9.97 5.92
N ARG A 88 35.93 -9.99 5.86
CA ARG A 88 35.09 -8.79 5.69
C ARG A 88 34.71 -8.25 7.08
N ALA A 89 34.71 -6.93 7.21
CA ALA A 89 34.35 -6.21 8.43
C ALA A 89 32.88 -6.51 8.82
N ARG A 90 32.70 -6.92 10.07
CA ARG A 90 31.41 -7.21 10.71
C ARG A 90 30.62 -5.91 10.92
N PRO A 91 29.29 -5.87 10.71
CA PRO A 91 28.45 -4.81 11.25
C PRO A 91 28.53 -4.84 12.79
N PRO A 92 28.20 -3.74 13.50
CA PRO A 92 28.35 -3.68 14.95
C PRO A 92 27.57 -4.80 15.62
N ASP A 93 28.23 -5.50 16.55
CA ASP A 93 27.65 -6.55 17.37
C ASP A 93 26.38 -6.01 18.07
N PHE A 94 25.21 -6.45 17.62
CA PHE A 94 24.05 -6.54 18.49
C PHE A 94 24.33 -7.70 19.44
N ALA A 95 25.12 -7.43 20.48
CA ALA A 95 25.43 -8.38 21.52
C ALA A 95 24.16 -9.08 22.00
N ASP A 96 24.22 -10.41 22.03
CA ASP A 96 23.24 -11.31 22.64
C ASP A 96 22.94 -10.88 24.08
N GLN A 97 21.98 -9.98 24.27
CA GLN A 97 21.29 -9.89 25.52
C GLN A 97 20.30 -11.05 25.56
N ALA A 98 20.74 -12.15 26.17
CA ALA A 98 19.85 -13.18 26.69
C ALA A 98 18.64 -12.51 27.37
N PRO A 99 17.41 -13.02 27.20
CA PRO A 99 16.23 -12.40 27.81
C PRO A 99 16.46 -12.35 29.32
N SER A 100 16.63 -11.14 29.87
CA SER A 100 16.66 -10.96 31.31
C SER A 100 15.40 -11.61 31.87
N ALA A 101 15.55 -12.52 32.83
CA ALA A 101 14.47 -13.21 33.51
C ALA A 101 13.26 -12.28 33.69
N GLY A 102 12.12 -12.64 33.08
CA GLY A 102 11.00 -11.75 32.85
C GLY A 102 10.55 -11.06 34.14
N LYS A 103 10.72 -9.74 34.21
CA LYS A 103 10.05 -8.92 35.23
C LYS A 103 8.56 -9.20 35.12
N LYS A 104 7.96 -9.79 36.17
CA LYS A 104 6.51 -10.00 36.25
C LYS A 104 5.84 -8.67 35.93
N LEU A 105 5.06 -8.64 34.85
CA LEU A 105 4.30 -7.45 34.48
C LEU A 105 3.39 -7.09 35.65
N SER A 106 3.42 -5.84 36.10
CA SER A 106 2.52 -5.37 37.16
C SER A 106 1.06 -5.63 36.77
N GLY A 107 0.18 -5.85 37.75
CA GLY A 107 -1.24 -6.10 37.49
C GLY A 107 -1.91 -5.03 36.62
N SER A 108 -1.46 -3.77 36.74
CA SER A 108 -1.89 -2.66 35.87
C SER A 108 -1.48 -2.85 34.41
N HIS A 109 -0.26 -3.31 34.14
CA HIS A 109 0.20 -3.62 32.78
C HIS A 109 -0.57 -4.78 32.16
N LEU A 110 -0.83 -5.84 32.94
CA LEU A 110 -1.63 -6.97 32.49
C LEU A 110 -3.07 -6.55 32.15
N ARG A 111 -3.71 -5.76 33.02
CA ARG A 111 -5.06 -5.23 32.78
C ARG A 111 -5.10 -4.37 31.50
N ARG A 112 -4.13 -3.47 31.32
CA ARG A 112 -4.02 -2.65 30.10
C ARG A 112 -3.75 -3.49 28.84
N LYS A 113 -2.96 -4.57 28.94
CA LYS A 113 -2.72 -5.50 27.83
C LYS A 113 -4.02 -6.24 27.46
N LYS A 114 -4.75 -6.75 28.45
CA LYS A 114 -6.03 -7.44 28.23
C LYS A 114 -7.08 -6.51 27.62
N LYS A 115 -7.20 -5.27 28.12
CA LYS A 115 -8.07 -4.24 27.57
C LYS A 115 -7.76 -3.94 26.10
N ARG A 116 -6.48 -3.77 25.73
CA ARG A 116 -6.09 -3.58 24.32
C ARG A 116 -6.38 -4.79 23.44
N ALA A 117 -6.22 -6.01 23.96
CA ALA A 117 -6.49 -7.22 23.21
C ALA A 117 -7.98 -7.38 22.85
N THR A 118 -8.89 -6.73 23.59
CA THR A 118 -10.31 -6.69 23.26
C THR A 118 -10.68 -5.46 22.42
N GLU A 119 -10.14 -4.28 22.74
CA GLU A 119 -10.54 -3.03 22.07
C GLU A 119 -9.97 -2.89 20.65
N ILE A 120 -8.71 -3.28 20.40
CA ILE A 120 -8.07 -3.07 19.09
C ILE A 120 -8.78 -3.86 17.97
N PRO A 121 -9.20 -5.13 18.18
CA PRO A 121 -9.99 -5.84 17.18
C PRO A 121 -11.30 -5.15 16.79
N GLU A 122 -11.94 -4.43 17.71
CA GLU A 122 -13.24 -3.79 17.47
C GLU A 122 -13.09 -2.36 16.94
N SER A 123 -12.30 -1.54 17.63
CA SER A 123 -12.21 -0.09 17.41
C SER A 123 -10.92 0.34 16.70
N GLY A 124 -10.02 -0.61 16.38
CA GLY A 124 -8.70 -0.30 15.83
C GLY A 124 -7.73 0.28 16.86
N HIS A 125 -6.59 0.77 16.39
CA HIS A 125 -5.59 1.38 17.28
C HIS A 125 -5.97 2.81 17.62
N THR A 126 -5.85 3.16 18.90
CA THR A 126 -5.84 4.55 19.36
C THR A 126 -4.41 4.93 19.78
N PRO A 127 -3.71 5.76 18.97
CA PRO A 127 -2.37 6.22 19.31
C PRO A 127 -2.36 6.99 20.64
N ARG A 128 -1.29 6.84 21.41
CA ARG A 128 -1.12 7.59 22.65
C ARG A 128 -0.62 8.99 22.35
N ALA A 129 -1.05 9.98 23.14
CA ALA A 129 -0.49 11.33 23.11
C ALA A 129 1.05 11.32 23.22
N SER A 130 1.62 10.44 24.06
CA SER A 130 3.08 10.28 24.16
C SER A 130 3.73 9.82 22.86
N SER A 131 3.08 8.96 22.07
CA SER A 131 3.60 8.52 20.78
C SER A 131 3.52 9.61 19.72
N ILE A 132 2.46 10.43 19.75
CA ILE A 132 2.36 11.62 18.90
C ILE A 132 3.50 12.58 19.23
N GLN A 133 3.69 12.91 20.51
CA GLN A 133 4.76 13.80 20.96
C GLN A 133 6.16 13.28 20.61
N GLN A 134 6.37 11.96 20.67
CA GLN A 134 7.69 11.36 20.44
C GLN A 134 8.01 11.13 18.96
N HIS A 135 7.01 10.80 18.14
CA HIS A 135 7.23 10.30 16.78
C HIS A 135 6.61 11.14 15.68
N VAL A 136 5.55 11.90 15.98
CA VAL A 136 4.88 12.77 15.00
C VAL A 136 5.43 14.18 15.11
N ARG A 137 5.31 14.83 16.27
CA ARG A 137 5.70 16.24 16.46
C ARG A 137 7.15 16.57 16.04
N PRO A 138 8.17 15.74 16.32
CA PRO A 138 9.54 16.04 15.92
C PRO A 138 9.89 15.54 14.52
N ALA A 139 8.97 14.90 13.79
CA ALA A 139 9.27 14.33 12.48
C ALA A 139 9.53 15.42 11.45
N LEU A 140 10.50 15.18 10.57
CA LEU A 140 10.75 16.05 9.42
C LEU A 140 10.04 15.48 8.20
N TYR A 141 9.12 16.26 7.62
CA TYR A 141 8.46 15.87 6.39
C TYR A 141 9.36 16.05 5.16
N ILE A 142 9.03 15.33 4.09
CA ILE A 142 9.65 15.46 2.77
C ILE A 142 8.60 16.09 1.85
N PRO A 143 8.79 17.34 1.39
CA PRO A 143 7.87 17.96 0.46
C PRO A 143 7.98 17.29 -0.92
N ALA A 144 6.84 17.04 -1.55
CA ALA A 144 6.69 16.67 -2.95
C ALA A 144 5.99 17.83 -3.69
N PRO A 145 6.69 18.95 -3.93
CA PRO A 145 6.07 20.22 -4.34
C PRO A 145 5.42 20.16 -5.73
N PHE A 146 5.76 19.16 -6.54
CA PHE A 146 5.22 18.96 -7.89
C PHE A 146 4.03 17.99 -7.93
N LEU A 147 3.67 17.40 -6.79
CA LEU A 147 2.59 16.44 -6.70
C LEU A 147 1.42 17.08 -5.97
N ASP A 148 0.30 17.28 -6.67
CA ASP A 148 -1.00 17.45 -6.02
C ASP A 148 -1.69 16.10 -6.01
N ALA A 149 -2.01 15.58 -4.81
CA ALA A 149 -2.70 14.30 -4.69
C ALA A 149 -4.01 14.29 -5.50
N MET A 150 -4.71 15.41 -5.65
CA MET A 150 -5.94 15.49 -6.45
C MET A 150 -5.75 15.04 -7.90
N THR A 151 -4.54 15.18 -8.46
CA THR A 151 -4.23 14.86 -9.87
C THR A 151 -3.89 13.38 -10.11
N LEU A 152 -3.78 12.60 -9.04
CA LEU A 152 -3.40 11.20 -9.12
C LEU A 152 -4.43 10.34 -9.88
N PRO A 153 -3.99 9.24 -10.52
CA PRO A 153 -4.84 8.48 -11.44
C PRO A 153 -5.89 7.64 -10.69
N THR A 154 -7.12 8.13 -10.60
CA THR A 154 -8.27 7.40 -10.07
C THR A 154 -9.38 7.23 -11.10
N THR A 155 -10.19 6.17 -10.97
CA THR A 155 -11.44 6.03 -11.75
C THR A 155 -12.46 7.06 -11.27
N SER A 156 -13.49 7.32 -12.07
CA SER A 156 -14.54 8.31 -11.76
C SER A 156 -15.24 8.05 -10.42
N CYS A 157 -15.34 6.78 -10.00
CA CYS A 157 -15.93 6.40 -8.73
C CYS A 157 -14.92 6.24 -7.58
N ALA A 158 -13.62 6.37 -7.84
CA ALA A 158 -12.56 6.26 -6.83
C ALA A 158 -12.62 5.01 -5.93
N TYR A 159 -13.09 3.87 -6.46
CA TYR A 159 -12.90 2.55 -5.84
C TYR A 159 -11.71 1.79 -6.43
N SER A 160 -11.12 2.30 -7.50
CA SER A 160 -9.93 1.77 -8.14
C SER A 160 -9.10 2.91 -8.74
N ALA A 161 -7.82 2.65 -8.96
CA ALA A 161 -7.00 3.57 -9.72
C ALA A 161 -7.13 3.31 -11.22
N ARG A 162 -6.81 4.32 -12.05
CA ARG A 162 -6.75 4.11 -13.49
C ARG A 162 -5.55 3.23 -13.83
N THR A 163 -5.77 2.38 -14.83
CA THR A 163 -4.71 1.56 -15.39
C THR A 163 -3.76 2.44 -16.20
N GLU A 164 -2.50 2.04 -16.28
CA GLU A 164 -1.54 2.79 -17.10
C GLU A 164 -1.88 2.60 -18.59
N GLY A 165 -1.96 3.72 -19.32
CA GLY A 165 -2.25 3.73 -20.76
C GLY A 165 -1.15 3.03 -21.59
N LYS A 166 -1.41 2.74 -22.87
CA LYS A 166 -0.48 2.02 -23.76
C LYS A 166 0.95 2.62 -23.79
N THR A 167 1.07 3.94 -23.72
CA THR A 167 2.33 4.68 -23.68
C THR A 167 3.09 4.52 -22.35
N GLU A 168 2.38 4.37 -21.23
CA GLU A 168 2.95 4.13 -19.91
C GLU A 168 3.37 2.66 -19.69
N ARG A 169 2.90 1.73 -20.54
CA ARG A 169 3.26 0.30 -20.49
C ARG A 169 4.69 0.00 -21.00
N VAL A 170 5.29 0.89 -21.78
CA VAL A 170 6.63 0.67 -22.39
C VAL A 170 7.72 0.66 -21.29
N GLY A 171 8.45 -0.45 -21.17
CA GLY A 171 9.55 -0.60 -20.20
C GLY A 171 9.16 -1.15 -18.82
N ARG A 172 7.92 -1.64 -18.63
CA ARG A 172 7.41 -2.16 -17.34
C ARG A 172 8.29 -3.25 -16.71
N LYS A 173 8.70 -4.26 -17.48
CA LYS A 173 9.47 -5.41 -16.96
C LYS A 173 10.98 -5.14 -16.92
N LYS A 174 11.37 -4.00 -16.36
CA LYS A 174 12.76 -3.54 -16.32
C LYS A 174 13.35 -3.62 -14.92
N ARG A 175 14.59 -4.12 -14.86
CA ARG A 175 15.46 -3.98 -13.69
C ARG A 175 16.08 -2.58 -13.69
N HIS A 176 15.94 -1.86 -12.58
CA HIS A 176 16.54 -0.54 -12.41
C HIS A 176 17.75 -0.58 -11.48
N SER A 177 18.63 0.41 -11.61
CA SER A 177 19.78 0.63 -10.72
C SER A 177 19.75 2.03 -10.10
N LEU A 178 20.42 2.22 -8.96
CA LEU A 178 20.43 3.53 -8.30
C LEU A 178 21.05 4.60 -9.21
N LYS A 179 22.16 4.26 -9.87
CA LYS A 179 22.84 5.13 -10.84
C LYS A 179 21.92 5.57 -11.97
N GLU A 180 21.13 4.64 -12.52
CA GLU A 180 20.13 4.94 -13.54
C GLU A 180 19.08 5.93 -13.00
N MET A 181 18.50 5.67 -11.83
CA MET A 181 17.46 6.53 -11.27
C MET A 181 17.97 7.96 -11.05
N ILE A 182 19.18 8.10 -10.50
CA ILE A 182 19.84 9.42 -10.34
C ILE A 182 20.02 10.10 -11.69
N SER A 183 20.49 9.38 -12.71
CA SER A 183 20.64 9.96 -14.06
C SER A 183 19.33 10.39 -14.71
N LEU A 184 18.21 9.79 -14.29
CA LEU A 184 16.85 10.16 -14.69
C LEU A 184 16.25 11.31 -13.84
N GLY A 185 17.06 11.94 -13.00
CA GLY A 185 16.67 13.08 -12.16
C GLY A 185 15.90 12.69 -10.90
N PHE A 186 15.94 11.42 -10.47
CA PHE A 186 15.36 11.02 -9.20
C PHE A 186 16.23 11.50 -8.04
N GLN A 187 15.58 11.97 -6.99
CA GLN A 187 16.23 12.33 -5.74
C GLN A 187 16.44 11.10 -4.87
N LEU A 188 17.69 10.87 -4.43
CA LEU A 188 17.98 9.90 -3.37
C LEU A 188 17.52 10.45 -2.02
N VAL A 189 16.60 9.72 -1.39
CA VAL A 189 16.20 9.92 -0.01
C VAL A 189 17.00 8.94 0.84
N LYS A 190 18.04 9.45 1.49
CA LYS A 190 18.77 8.69 2.51
C LYS A 190 17.91 8.56 3.75
N TRP A 191 17.67 7.34 4.19
CA TRP A 191 16.75 7.07 5.28
C TRP A 191 17.25 5.94 6.15
N ASP A 192 17.25 6.19 7.46
CA ASP A 192 17.69 5.22 8.47
C ASP A 192 16.70 4.05 8.67
N GLY A 193 15.49 4.16 8.10
CA GLY A 193 14.41 3.19 8.29
C GLY A 193 13.86 3.13 9.71
N ILE A 194 14.16 4.15 10.53
CA ILE A 194 13.80 4.24 11.94
C ILE A 194 12.97 5.49 12.18
N THR A 195 13.50 6.65 11.80
CA THR A 195 12.89 7.95 12.05
C THR A 195 11.76 8.18 11.05
N PRO A 196 10.52 8.45 11.48
CA PRO A 196 9.44 8.72 10.55
C PRO A 196 9.70 9.93 9.65
N ARG A 197 9.38 9.81 8.36
CA ARG A 197 9.46 10.90 7.36
C ARG A 197 8.15 10.92 6.56
N PRO A 198 7.14 11.73 6.96
CA PRO A 198 5.91 11.88 6.18
C PRO A 198 6.19 12.56 4.85
N LEU A 199 5.48 12.15 3.81
CA LEU A 199 5.54 12.71 2.46
C LEU A 199 4.35 13.65 2.27
N VAL A 200 4.61 14.88 1.84
CA VAL A 200 3.62 15.97 1.82
C VAL A 200 3.41 16.46 0.41
N ASP A 201 2.16 16.49 -0.05
CA ASP A 201 1.80 16.99 -1.38
C ASP A 201 1.86 18.53 -1.44
N SER A 202 1.67 19.11 -2.62
CA SER A 202 1.69 20.57 -2.83
C SER A 202 0.58 21.32 -2.09
N CYS A 203 -0.42 20.61 -1.56
CA CYS A 203 -1.54 21.16 -0.79
C CYS A 203 -1.36 20.97 0.73
N GLY A 204 -0.19 20.48 1.18
CA GLY A 204 0.09 20.27 2.61
C GLY A 204 -0.52 19.00 3.19
N ARG A 205 -1.05 18.08 2.37
CA ARG A 205 -1.60 16.79 2.81
C ARG A 205 -0.48 15.77 3.01
N ILE A 206 -0.49 15.09 4.14
CA ILE A 206 0.36 13.93 4.39
C ILE A 206 -0.29 12.74 3.69
N PHE A 207 0.09 12.51 2.43
CA PHE A 207 -0.50 11.47 1.59
C PHE A 207 0.21 10.12 1.71
N ALA A 208 1.39 10.07 2.32
CA ALA A 208 2.16 8.84 2.58
C ALA A 208 3.15 9.07 3.73
N VAL A 209 3.69 8.00 4.30
CA VAL A 209 4.72 8.11 5.34
C VAL A 209 5.73 6.97 5.28
N LEU A 210 7.01 7.34 5.26
CA LEU A 210 8.11 6.44 5.63
C LEU A 210 8.06 6.30 7.16
N ALA A 211 7.29 5.33 7.66
CA ALA A 211 6.94 5.22 9.08
C ALA A 211 8.06 4.68 9.97
N GLY A 212 9.08 4.07 9.35
CA GLY A 212 10.26 3.56 10.04
C GLY A 212 9.97 2.26 10.76
N GLN A 213 10.55 2.11 11.95
CA GLN A 213 10.33 0.94 12.79
C GLN A 213 10.52 1.27 14.27
N PRO A 214 9.87 0.52 15.19
CA PRO A 214 10.10 0.69 16.62
C PRO A 214 11.53 0.29 17.00
N VAL A 215 12.32 1.24 17.55
CA VAL A 215 13.71 0.98 18.01
C VAL A 215 13.75 0.10 19.26
N LEU A 216 12.78 0.28 20.15
CA LEU A 216 12.70 -0.45 21.41
C LEU A 216 11.74 -1.64 21.28
N ASN A 217 11.90 -2.62 22.16
CA ASN A 217 11.01 -3.79 22.36
C ASN A 217 11.37 -5.08 21.58
N GLY A 218 12.55 -5.20 20.98
CA GLY A 218 12.92 -6.41 20.23
C GLY A 218 12.14 -6.58 18.93
N TYR A 219 11.73 -5.47 18.30
CA TYR A 219 11.07 -5.48 16.99
C TYR A 219 12.01 -6.00 15.90
N GLY A 220 13.28 -5.55 15.88
CA GLY A 220 14.28 -6.07 14.94
C GLY A 220 14.45 -7.60 15.04
N LEU A 221 14.41 -8.16 16.26
CA LEU A 221 14.43 -9.63 16.43
C LEU A 221 13.18 -10.30 15.87
N ALA A 222 12.00 -9.69 16.02
CA ALA A 222 10.77 -10.20 15.42
C ALA A 222 10.86 -10.18 13.88
N VAL A 223 11.35 -9.09 13.30
CA VAL A 223 11.60 -8.98 11.85
C VAL A 223 12.55 -10.07 11.37
N SER A 224 13.66 -10.31 12.09
CA SER A 224 14.62 -11.37 11.73
C SER A 224 14.01 -12.78 11.84
N ARG A 225 13.17 -13.05 12.85
CA ARG A 225 12.48 -14.34 12.98
C ARG A 225 11.40 -14.54 11.91
N ALA A 226 10.62 -13.50 11.62
CA ALA A 226 9.66 -13.48 10.52
C ALA A 226 10.35 -13.75 9.17
N TYR A 227 11.51 -13.10 8.93
CA TYR A 227 12.35 -13.35 7.76
C TYR A 227 12.77 -14.82 7.66
N ASN A 228 13.33 -15.38 8.74
CA ASN A 228 13.82 -16.75 8.75
C ASN A 228 12.68 -17.75 8.50
N LEU A 229 11.48 -17.49 9.05
CA LEU A 229 10.29 -18.29 8.77
C LEU A 229 9.89 -18.21 7.30
N MET A 230 9.79 -17.01 6.72
CA MET A 230 9.46 -16.87 5.29
C MET A 230 10.51 -17.52 4.40
N LYS A 231 11.79 -17.42 4.75
CA LYS A 231 12.89 -18.06 4.02
C LYS A 231 12.78 -19.59 4.06
N SER A 232 12.54 -20.17 5.24
CA SER A 232 12.43 -21.62 5.39
C SER A 232 11.22 -22.16 4.64
N LEU A 233 10.05 -21.54 4.82
CA LEU A 233 8.81 -21.93 4.15
C LEU A 233 8.92 -21.78 2.64
N GLY A 234 9.40 -20.63 2.15
CA GLY A 234 9.56 -20.40 0.71
C GLY A 234 10.53 -21.38 0.04
N SER A 235 11.56 -21.83 0.76
CA SER A 235 12.48 -22.86 0.26
C SER A 235 11.82 -24.24 0.22
N ALA A 236 11.00 -24.58 1.23
CA ALA A 236 10.29 -25.84 1.31
C ALA A 236 9.13 -25.95 0.29
N SER A 237 8.50 -24.85 -0.08
CA SER A 237 7.32 -24.83 -0.96
C SER A 237 7.57 -25.14 -2.43
N GLN A 238 8.82 -25.05 -2.90
CA GLN A 238 9.19 -25.34 -4.30
C GLN A 238 8.23 -24.72 -5.34
N PHE A 239 7.95 -23.41 -5.22
CA PHE A 239 6.94 -22.74 -6.06
C PHE A 239 7.13 -23.02 -7.57
N PRO A 240 6.04 -23.33 -8.31
CA PRO A 240 6.12 -23.60 -9.74
C PRO A 240 6.58 -22.36 -10.50
N ALA A 241 7.12 -22.57 -11.69
CA ALA A 241 7.66 -21.49 -12.50
C ALA A 241 6.58 -20.44 -12.82
N ALA A 242 5.34 -20.85 -13.08
CA ALA A 242 4.22 -19.94 -13.35
C ALA A 242 3.97 -18.95 -12.19
N MET A 243 4.03 -19.41 -10.95
CA MET A 243 3.85 -18.54 -9.77
C MET A 243 5.02 -17.57 -9.56
N ARG A 244 6.21 -17.90 -10.08
CA ARG A 244 7.43 -17.08 -9.95
C ARG A 244 7.58 -16.00 -11.02
N LYS A 245 6.69 -15.92 -12.01
CA LYS A 245 6.75 -14.90 -13.08
C LYS A 245 5.37 -14.31 -13.28
N HIS A 246 5.20 -13.09 -12.79
CA HIS A 246 3.93 -12.37 -12.86
C HIS A 246 4.17 -10.90 -13.21
N ARG A 247 3.09 -10.14 -13.38
CA ARG A 247 3.15 -8.73 -13.84
C ARG A 247 4.03 -7.81 -12.99
N ARG A 248 4.22 -8.13 -11.70
CA ARG A 248 4.95 -7.29 -10.74
C ARG A 248 6.42 -7.71 -10.58
N GLY A 249 6.83 -8.89 -11.03
CA GLY A 249 8.21 -9.33 -10.86
C GLY A 249 8.45 -10.82 -11.09
N LEU A 250 9.65 -11.23 -10.73
CA LEU A 250 10.16 -12.60 -10.87
C LEU A 250 10.35 -13.26 -9.50
N PHE A 251 9.27 -13.40 -8.74
CA PHE A 251 9.22 -14.00 -7.41
C PHE A 251 7.86 -14.65 -7.19
N ALA A 252 7.72 -15.51 -6.15
CA ALA A 252 6.43 -16.09 -5.80
C ALA A 252 5.69 -15.18 -4.82
N ALA A 253 4.38 -15.01 -4.99
CA ALA A 253 3.53 -14.20 -4.11
C ALA A 253 2.34 -15.03 -3.60
N VAL A 254 2.20 -15.15 -2.29
CA VAL A 254 1.03 -15.77 -1.64
C VAL A 254 0.18 -14.66 -1.03
N ASN A 255 -1.05 -14.50 -1.53
CA ASN A 255 -2.01 -13.52 -1.01
C ASN A 255 -2.99 -14.21 -0.07
N VAL A 256 -3.30 -13.57 1.06
CA VAL A 256 -4.18 -14.13 2.10
C VAL A 256 -5.08 -13.04 2.65
N GLY A 257 -6.35 -13.36 2.91
CA GLY A 257 -7.32 -12.47 3.52
C GLY A 257 -8.45 -12.07 2.58
N LEU A 258 -9.29 -11.15 3.05
CA LEU A 258 -10.50 -10.77 2.34
C LEU A 258 -10.21 -9.80 1.20
N THR A 259 -10.76 -10.12 0.03
CA THR A 259 -10.74 -9.27 -1.16
C THR A 259 -12.13 -9.22 -1.81
N MET A 260 -12.31 -8.25 -2.70
CA MET A 260 -13.43 -8.23 -3.63
C MET A 260 -13.02 -7.47 -4.89
N GLY A 261 -13.24 -8.09 -6.04
CA GLY A 261 -12.95 -7.55 -7.37
C GLY A 261 -13.45 -8.51 -8.44
N LYS A 262 -13.13 -8.25 -9.71
CA LYS A 262 -13.32 -9.21 -10.81
C LYS A 262 -14.76 -9.72 -10.98
N GLY A 263 -15.75 -8.82 -10.87
CA GLY A 263 -17.15 -9.19 -11.02
C GLY A 263 -17.73 -10.15 -9.95
N GLN A 264 -16.99 -10.49 -8.89
CA GLN A 264 -17.47 -11.39 -7.83
C GLN A 264 -18.77 -10.86 -7.19
N PRO A 265 -19.75 -11.74 -6.90
CA PRO A 265 -21.03 -11.33 -6.31
C PRO A 265 -20.90 -10.94 -4.84
N GLU A 266 -19.87 -11.45 -4.15
CA GLU A 266 -19.64 -11.25 -2.72
C GLU A 266 -18.13 -11.21 -2.38
N PRO A 267 -17.75 -10.62 -1.22
CA PRO A 267 -16.38 -10.68 -0.73
C PRO A 267 -15.87 -12.12 -0.58
N THR A 268 -14.65 -12.39 -1.04
CA THR A 268 -14.03 -13.73 -1.01
C THR A 268 -12.76 -13.74 -0.15
N TRP A 269 -12.54 -14.84 0.57
CA TRP A 269 -11.31 -15.08 1.31
C TRP A 269 -10.25 -15.73 0.42
N LEU A 270 -9.11 -15.05 0.24
CA LEU A 270 -7.91 -15.66 -0.31
C LEU A 270 -7.23 -16.49 0.78
N ASP A 271 -7.10 -17.79 0.57
CA ASP A 271 -6.47 -18.72 1.51
C ASP A 271 -5.03 -19.08 1.14
N GLY A 272 -4.54 -18.63 -0.02
CA GLY A 272 -3.23 -18.99 -0.56
C GLY A 272 -3.25 -20.22 -1.48
N GLY A 273 -4.42 -20.77 -1.79
CA GLY A 273 -4.60 -21.91 -2.69
C GLY A 273 -3.84 -23.15 -2.21
N ASP A 274 -3.03 -23.73 -3.10
CA ASP A 274 -2.16 -24.88 -2.80
C ASP A 274 -1.18 -24.64 -1.64
N TYR A 275 -0.98 -23.37 -1.24
CA TYR A 275 -0.10 -22.96 -0.15
C TYR A 275 -0.84 -22.53 1.11
N SER A 276 -2.10 -22.94 1.28
CA SER A 276 -2.94 -22.57 2.43
C SER A 276 -2.36 -22.95 3.79
N ALA A 277 -1.71 -24.11 3.91
CA ALA A 277 -1.04 -24.51 5.15
C ALA A 277 0.14 -23.57 5.51
N LEU A 278 0.93 -23.17 4.51
CA LEU A 278 2.00 -22.19 4.66
C LEU A 278 1.44 -20.81 5.03
N ALA A 279 0.36 -20.40 4.36
CA ALA A 279 -0.33 -19.15 4.63
C ALA A 279 -0.82 -19.11 6.08
N GLU A 280 -1.47 -20.19 6.55
CA GLU A 280 -1.97 -20.31 7.92
C GLU A 280 -0.82 -20.20 8.95
N GLN A 281 0.31 -20.86 8.69
CA GLN A 281 1.48 -20.77 9.56
C GLN A 281 2.04 -19.33 9.65
N LEU A 282 2.05 -18.59 8.54
CA LEU A 282 2.50 -17.19 8.53
C LEU A 282 1.54 -16.27 9.26
N ILE A 283 0.23 -16.43 9.08
CA ILE A 283 -0.76 -15.56 9.72
C ILE A 283 -0.90 -15.82 11.23
N GLN A 284 -0.62 -17.06 11.68
CA GLN A 284 -0.59 -17.42 13.10
C GLN A 284 0.72 -17.03 13.80
N ASN A 285 1.78 -16.74 13.05
CA ASN A 285 3.08 -16.39 13.63
C ASN A 285 3.04 -15.03 14.37
N GLU A 286 3.47 -15.03 15.64
CA GLU A 286 3.43 -13.84 16.49
C GLU A 286 4.29 -12.68 15.97
N ASP A 287 5.41 -12.96 15.31
CA ASP A 287 6.31 -11.94 14.78
C ASP A 287 5.70 -11.25 13.55
N ILE A 288 5.04 -12.01 12.67
CA ILE A 288 4.25 -11.46 11.55
C ILE A 288 3.06 -10.64 12.08
N GLN A 289 2.31 -11.17 13.05
CA GLN A 289 1.20 -10.41 13.68
C GLN A 289 1.68 -9.12 14.33
N ARG A 290 2.88 -9.12 14.90
CA ARG A 290 3.51 -7.94 15.47
C ARG A 290 3.85 -6.90 14.41
N MET A 291 4.42 -7.33 13.28
CA MET A 291 4.66 -6.46 12.12
C MET A 291 3.35 -5.89 11.58
N ALA A 292 2.31 -6.73 11.46
CA ALA A 292 1.00 -6.33 10.98
C ALA A 292 0.34 -5.28 11.89
N SER A 293 0.40 -5.51 13.21
CA SER A 293 -0.09 -4.60 14.24
C SER A 293 0.64 -3.25 14.20
N PHE A 294 1.97 -3.25 14.01
CA PHE A 294 2.74 -2.01 13.89
C PHE A 294 2.29 -1.18 12.69
N ALA A 295 2.06 -1.81 11.53
CA ALA A 295 1.58 -1.09 10.36
C ALA A 295 0.23 -0.43 10.58
N SER A 296 -0.72 -1.14 11.20
CA SER A 296 -2.03 -0.60 11.56
C SER A 296 -1.94 0.52 12.60
N TYR A 297 -1.03 0.40 13.57
CA TYR A 297 -0.77 1.47 14.54
C TYR A 297 -0.17 2.72 13.90
N ALA A 298 0.83 2.55 13.02
CA ALA A 298 1.43 3.66 12.27
C ALA A 298 0.41 4.36 11.37
N PHE A 299 -0.52 3.60 10.78
CA PHE A 299 -1.63 4.15 10.02
C PHE A 299 -2.52 5.04 10.91
N ALA A 300 -3.00 4.52 12.05
CA ALA A 300 -3.78 5.31 13.00
C ALA A 300 -3.04 6.57 13.48
N LEU A 301 -1.72 6.49 13.63
CA LEU A 301 -0.88 7.60 14.09
C LEU A 301 -0.78 8.72 13.05
N TRP A 302 -0.67 8.40 11.77
CA TRP A 302 -0.37 9.36 10.71
C TRP A 302 -1.58 9.81 9.89
N ALA A 303 -2.65 9.02 9.86
CA ALA A 303 -3.91 9.37 9.20
C ALA A 303 -5.10 8.80 10.00
N PRO A 304 -5.40 9.33 11.20
CA PRO A 304 -6.42 8.80 12.09
C PRO A 304 -7.82 8.77 11.46
N ARG A 305 -8.20 9.79 10.67
CA ARG A 305 -9.51 9.82 9.98
C ARG A 305 -9.62 8.69 8.94
N LEU A 306 -8.58 8.48 8.16
CA LEU A 306 -8.55 7.41 7.16
C LEU A 306 -8.48 6.02 7.80
N HIS A 307 -7.76 5.87 8.91
CA HIS A 307 -7.73 4.64 9.68
C HIS A 307 -9.12 4.30 10.25
N ASP A 308 -9.82 5.27 10.83
CA ASP A 308 -11.20 5.10 11.31
C ASP A 308 -12.17 4.75 10.17
N HIS A 309 -11.97 5.31 8.97
CA HIS A 309 -12.72 4.91 7.77
C HIS A 309 -12.56 3.41 7.45
N TYR A 310 -11.35 2.85 7.60
CA TYR A 310 -11.12 1.41 7.46
C TYR A 310 -11.78 0.60 8.59
N VAL A 311 -11.72 1.07 9.84
CA VAL A 311 -12.38 0.43 10.99
C VAL A 311 -13.89 0.33 10.76
N LYS A 312 -14.52 1.44 10.38
CA LYS A 312 -15.96 1.51 10.07
C LYS A 312 -16.33 0.62 8.89
N ASN A 313 -15.52 0.61 7.84
CA ASN A 313 -15.73 -0.30 6.71
C ASN A 313 -15.68 -1.77 7.14
N ASN A 314 -14.69 -2.15 7.96
CA ASN A 314 -14.59 -3.51 8.49
C ASN A 314 -15.78 -3.89 9.39
N ALA A 315 -16.32 -2.95 10.14
CA ALA A 315 -17.54 -3.17 10.93
C ALA A 315 -18.76 -3.44 10.02
N LYS A 316 -18.95 -2.64 8.96
CA LYS A 316 -20.00 -2.88 7.94
C LYS A 316 -19.80 -4.21 7.20
N LEU A 317 -18.57 -4.59 6.88
CA LEU A 317 -18.31 -5.89 6.25
C LEU A 317 -18.76 -7.05 7.16
N ARG A 318 -18.53 -6.96 8.48
CA ARG A 318 -18.98 -7.98 9.43
C ARG A 318 -20.50 -8.06 9.56
N THR A 319 -21.25 -6.98 9.32
CA THR A 319 -22.72 -7.04 9.35
C THR A 319 -23.28 -7.79 8.13
N HIS A 320 -22.62 -7.71 6.99
CA HIS A 320 -23.02 -8.43 5.77
C HIS A 320 -22.43 -9.85 5.67
N CYS A 321 -21.26 -10.06 6.28
CA CYS A 321 -20.53 -11.31 6.28
C CYS A 321 -20.13 -11.65 7.73
N PRO A 322 -21.04 -12.22 8.55
CA PRO A 322 -20.78 -12.44 9.99
C PRO A 322 -19.68 -13.46 10.25
N ASP A 323 -19.53 -14.46 9.36
CA ASP A 323 -18.49 -15.48 9.44
C ASP A 323 -17.11 -14.98 8.96
N LEU A 324 -17.01 -13.70 8.61
CA LEU A 324 -15.80 -13.13 8.07
C LEU A 324 -14.68 -13.11 9.12
N ARG A 325 -13.66 -13.94 8.85
CA ARG A 325 -12.41 -13.96 9.59
C ARG A 325 -11.67 -12.62 9.41
N ARG A 326 -11.09 -12.11 10.50
CA ARG A 326 -10.09 -11.04 10.40
C ARG A 326 -8.72 -11.66 10.16
N LEU A 327 -7.98 -11.17 9.16
CA LEU A 327 -6.64 -11.66 8.83
C LEU A 327 -5.67 -11.57 10.01
N PHE A 328 -5.50 -10.36 10.55
CA PHE A 328 -4.71 -10.13 11.74
C PHE A 328 -5.56 -9.41 12.80
N PRO A 329 -5.68 -9.92 14.03
CA PRO A 329 -6.55 -9.33 15.05
C PRO A 329 -6.37 -7.82 15.23
N ASN A 330 -5.11 -7.37 15.19
CA ASN A 330 -4.72 -5.98 15.44
C ASN A 330 -4.42 -5.18 14.16
N SER A 331 -4.91 -5.61 13.01
CA SER A 331 -4.76 -4.88 11.74
C SER A 331 -6.10 -4.46 11.16
N VAL A 332 -6.14 -3.27 10.55
CA VAL A 332 -7.31 -2.77 9.82
C VAL A 332 -7.32 -3.23 8.35
N PHE A 333 -6.21 -3.74 7.84
CA PHE A 333 -6.13 -4.22 6.46
C PHE A 333 -6.86 -5.56 6.31
N SER A 334 -7.61 -5.69 5.21
CA SER A 334 -8.39 -6.90 4.90
C SER A 334 -7.54 -8.03 4.33
N CYS A 335 -6.44 -7.71 3.65
CA CYS A 335 -5.62 -8.65 2.89
C CYS A 335 -4.12 -8.40 3.11
N ALA A 336 -3.30 -9.41 2.88
CA ALA A 336 -1.85 -9.32 2.87
C ALA A 336 -1.23 -10.14 1.74
N ALA A 337 0.00 -9.77 1.35
CA ALA A 337 0.83 -10.56 0.45
C ALA A 337 2.17 -10.88 1.10
N PHE A 338 2.57 -12.15 0.98
CA PHE A 338 3.89 -12.64 1.33
C PHE A 338 4.66 -12.89 0.02
N ASN A 339 5.74 -12.13 -0.18
CA ASN A 339 6.54 -12.22 -1.39
C ASN A 339 7.81 -13.02 -1.09
N PHE A 340 7.98 -14.16 -1.76
CA PHE A 340 9.05 -15.12 -1.56
C PHE A 340 10.04 -15.11 -2.71
N ALA A 341 11.29 -14.91 -2.38
CA ALA A 341 12.48 -15.25 -3.17
C ALA A 341 13.71 -15.00 -2.30
N ARG A 342 14.90 -15.37 -2.77
CA ARG A 342 16.14 -14.87 -2.16
C ARG A 342 16.33 -13.37 -2.40
N ASN A 343 15.87 -12.84 -3.55
CA ASN A 343 15.98 -11.43 -3.92
C ASN A 343 14.66 -10.95 -4.52
N VAL A 344 13.69 -10.61 -3.67
CA VAL A 344 12.41 -10.03 -4.10
C VAL A 344 12.63 -8.60 -4.55
N TRP A 345 12.38 -8.36 -5.83
CA TRP A 345 12.23 -7.02 -6.37
C TRP A 345 11.12 -6.92 -7.40
N THR A 346 10.61 -5.71 -7.60
CA THR A 346 9.42 -5.47 -8.43
C THR A 346 9.71 -4.60 -9.64
N PHE A 347 8.98 -4.89 -10.71
CA PHE A 347 8.76 -4.01 -11.86
C PHE A 347 7.96 -2.76 -11.46
N LYS A 348 8.01 -1.70 -12.26
CA LYS A 348 7.13 -0.52 -12.07
C LYS A 348 5.68 -0.96 -12.18
N HIS A 349 4.88 -0.66 -11.16
CA HIS A 349 3.45 -0.97 -11.15
C HIS A 349 2.66 -0.05 -10.21
N ARG A 350 1.33 -0.16 -10.33
CA ARG A 350 0.33 0.34 -9.39
C ARG A 350 -0.57 -0.82 -8.96
N ASP A 351 -1.02 -0.81 -7.72
CA ASP A 351 -1.98 -1.79 -7.21
C ASP A 351 -3.41 -1.32 -7.42
N VAL A 352 -3.81 -1.23 -8.68
CA VAL A 352 -5.00 -0.49 -9.12
C VAL A 352 -6.33 -0.95 -8.49
N CYS A 353 -6.39 -2.17 -7.97
CA CYS A 353 -7.57 -2.71 -7.29
C CYS A 353 -7.72 -2.26 -5.83
N ASN A 354 -6.69 -1.67 -5.24
CA ASN A 354 -6.74 -1.12 -3.89
C ASN A 354 -7.52 0.22 -3.89
N ILE A 355 -8.10 0.57 -2.74
CA ILE A 355 -8.80 1.85 -2.60
C ILE A 355 -7.83 3.02 -2.89
N PRO A 356 -8.10 3.92 -3.85
CA PRO A 356 -7.15 4.92 -4.37
C PRO A 356 -6.52 5.86 -3.35
N TYR A 357 -7.31 6.32 -2.38
CA TYR A 357 -6.88 7.24 -1.32
C TYR A 357 -6.45 6.47 -0.08
N GLY A 358 -6.71 5.17 -0.02
CA GLY A 358 -6.29 4.35 1.10
C GLY A 358 -4.82 4.02 1.04
N TRP A 359 -4.23 3.71 2.19
CA TRP A 359 -2.83 3.30 2.26
C TRP A 359 -2.68 1.79 2.17
N CYS A 360 -1.52 1.37 1.68
CA CYS A 360 -1.02 0.01 1.79
C CYS A 360 0.27 0.06 2.62
N ALA A 361 0.45 -0.95 3.47
CA ALA A 361 1.65 -1.15 4.24
C ALA A 361 2.64 -2.00 3.46
N ILE A 362 3.86 -1.53 3.27
CA ILE A 362 4.95 -2.30 2.66
C ILE A 362 6.09 -2.38 3.66
N GLN A 363 6.55 -3.60 3.95
CA GLN A 363 7.66 -3.87 4.86
C GLN A 363 8.68 -4.79 4.19
N SER A 364 9.95 -4.36 4.19
CA SER A 364 11.08 -5.19 3.76
C SER A 364 11.63 -6.02 4.90
N MET A 365 12.13 -7.21 4.58
CA MET A 365 12.86 -8.07 5.51
C MET A 365 14.04 -8.72 4.79
N GLY A 366 15.00 -9.22 5.56
CA GLY A 366 16.19 -9.89 5.03
C GLY A 366 17.48 -9.27 5.52
N ASN A 367 18.59 -9.69 4.91
CA ASN A 367 19.93 -9.24 5.23
C ASN A 367 20.56 -8.63 3.99
N PHE A 368 20.55 -7.30 3.93
CA PHE A 368 21.04 -6.54 2.79
C PHE A 368 21.49 -5.14 3.20
N ASP A 369 22.40 -4.56 2.41
CA ASP A 369 22.83 -3.17 2.57
C ASP A 369 21.90 -2.23 1.78
N ALA A 370 21.01 -1.54 2.50
CA ALA A 370 20.00 -0.65 1.92
C ALA A 370 20.60 0.56 1.19
N THR A 371 21.88 0.89 1.42
CA THR A 371 22.61 1.95 0.71
C THR A 371 23.14 1.49 -0.65
N LYS A 372 23.17 0.17 -0.91
CA LYS A 372 23.70 -0.43 -2.13
C LYS A 372 22.65 -1.13 -3.00
N GLY A 373 21.48 -1.46 -2.44
CA GLY A 373 20.42 -2.17 -3.14
C GLY A 373 19.12 -2.18 -2.35
N GLY A 374 18.05 -2.76 -2.89
CA GLY A 374 16.77 -2.85 -2.18
C GLY A 374 15.97 -1.55 -2.06
N HIS A 375 16.45 -0.46 -2.68
CA HIS A 375 15.82 0.86 -2.62
C HIS A 375 14.39 0.82 -3.13
N LEU A 376 13.49 1.55 -2.49
CA LEU A 376 12.12 1.77 -2.96
C LEU A 376 12.11 2.93 -3.96
N ILE A 377 11.49 2.75 -5.11
CA ILE A 377 11.29 3.80 -6.11
C ILE A 377 9.84 4.27 -6.04
N LEU A 378 9.63 5.57 -5.85
CA LEU A 378 8.34 6.24 -5.94
C LEU A 378 8.35 7.13 -7.18
N TRP A 379 7.74 6.63 -8.26
CA TRP A 379 7.91 7.19 -9.61
C TRP A 379 7.29 8.58 -9.76
N ASP A 380 6.07 8.75 -9.25
CA ASP A 380 5.33 10.02 -9.32
C ASP A 380 5.99 11.13 -8.50
N LEU A 381 6.80 10.76 -7.50
CA LEU A 381 7.52 11.70 -6.64
C LEU A 381 8.95 11.97 -7.14
N LYS A 382 9.42 11.24 -8.16
CA LYS A 382 10.83 11.20 -8.56
C LYS A 382 11.77 10.92 -7.38
N MET A 383 11.40 9.98 -6.50
CA MET A 383 12.21 9.60 -5.33
C MET A 383 12.71 8.16 -5.44
N VAL A 384 13.97 7.95 -5.02
CA VAL A 384 14.54 6.64 -4.74
C VAL A 384 15.00 6.63 -3.28
N VAL A 385 14.44 5.73 -2.47
CA VAL A 385 14.55 5.74 -1.02
C VAL A 385 15.40 4.55 -0.57
N GLU A 386 16.41 4.79 0.27
CA GLU A 386 17.08 3.72 1.02
C GLU A 386 16.04 3.05 1.93
N PHE A 387 15.72 1.78 1.68
CA PHE A 387 14.59 1.11 2.33
C PHE A 387 15.06 -0.15 3.08
N PRO A 388 15.54 -0.01 4.33
CA PRO A 388 16.21 -1.09 5.05
C PRO A 388 15.25 -2.15 5.57
N ALA A 389 15.81 -3.30 5.96
CA ALA A 389 15.04 -4.37 6.59
C ALA A 389 14.33 -3.88 7.88
N GLY A 390 13.09 -4.31 8.07
CA GLY A 390 12.23 -3.93 9.19
C GLY A 390 11.47 -2.62 9.00
N ALA A 391 11.89 -1.76 8.06
CA ALA A 391 11.23 -0.49 7.81
C ALA A 391 9.85 -0.65 7.19
N LEU A 392 8.95 0.27 7.53
CA LEU A 392 7.59 0.37 7.01
C LEU A 392 7.41 1.65 6.19
N ILE A 393 6.75 1.53 5.04
CA ILE A 393 6.10 2.66 4.38
C ILE A 393 4.59 2.41 4.31
N LEU A 394 3.81 3.47 4.53
CA LEU A 394 2.39 3.54 4.21
C LEU A 394 2.21 4.47 3.02
N VAL A 395 1.63 3.97 1.93
CA VAL A 395 1.53 4.71 0.66
C VAL A 395 0.23 4.35 -0.07
N PRO A 396 -0.41 5.28 -0.80
CA PRO A 396 -1.54 4.96 -1.66
C PRO A 396 -1.06 4.23 -2.93
N SER A 397 -0.80 2.93 -2.77
CA SER A 397 -0.14 2.10 -3.77
C SER A 397 -0.97 1.89 -5.05
N ALA A 398 -2.27 2.17 -4.98
CA ALA A 398 -3.15 2.19 -6.14
C ALA A 398 -2.82 3.36 -7.09
N THR A 399 -2.50 4.53 -6.55
CA THR A 399 -2.32 5.76 -7.32
C THR A 399 -0.86 6.15 -7.52
N ILE A 400 0.02 5.77 -6.58
CA ILE A 400 1.46 5.98 -6.69
C ILE A 400 2.13 4.78 -7.35
N ALA A 401 2.70 5.00 -8.53
CA ALA A 401 3.54 4.03 -9.21
C ALA A 401 4.82 3.80 -8.41
N HIS A 402 5.10 2.52 -8.15
CA HIS A 402 6.23 2.13 -7.32
C HIS A 402 6.91 0.85 -7.84
N SER A 403 8.16 0.71 -7.47
CA SER A 403 8.99 -0.49 -7.70
C SER A 403 10.12 -0.52 -6.69
N ASN A 404 11.02 -1.48 -6.78
CA ASN A 404 12.25 -1.45 -6.00
C ASN A 404 13.45 -2.01 -6.79
N ILE A 405 14.63 -1.59 -6.36
CA ILE A 405 15.91 -2.02 -6.94
C ILE A 405 16.28 -3.38 -6.33
N PRO A 406 16.81 -4.34 -7.11
CA PRO A 406 17.34 -5.58 -6.54
C PRO A 406 18.41 -5.32 -5.48
N VAL A 407 18.54 -6.23 -4.51
CA VAL A 407 19.70 -6.19 -3.60
C VAL A 407 20.98 -6.65 -4.32
N GLN A 408 22.14 -6.42 -3.69
CA GLN A 408 23.43 -6.83 -4.23
C GLN A 408 23.55 -8.37 -4.30
N ASP A 409 24.49 -8.85 -5.10
CA ASP A 409 24.76 -10.28 -5.17
C ASP A 409 25.24 -10.80 -3.81
N GLY A 410 24.57 -11.84 -3.31
CA GLY A 410 24.81 -12.42 -1.99
C GLY A 410 23.91 -11.88 -0.87
N ASP A 411 23.27 -10.72 -1.08
CA ASP A 411 22.25 -10.19 -0.17
C ASP A 411 20.92 -10.92 -0.36
N GLU A 412 20.08 -10.88 0.68
CA GLU A 412 18.76 -11.51 0.64
C GLU A 412 17.65 -10.55 1.09
N ARG A 413 16.54 -10.53 0.35
CA ARG A 413 15.39 -9.65 0.62
C ARG A 413 14.07 -10.34 0.28
N VAL A 414 13.12 -10.24 1.20
CA VAL A 414 11.69 -10.58 1.02
C VAL A 414 10.83 -9.38 1.44
N SER A 415 9.53 -9.44 1.14
CA SER A 415 8.60 -8.39 1.59
C SER A 415 7.26 -8.94 2.05
N PHE A 416 6.71 -8.28 3.06
CA PHE A 416 5.38 -8.46 3.58
C PHE A 416 4.59 -7.18 3.36
N THR A 417 3.39 -7.30 2.79
CA THR A 417 2.53 -6.15 2.51
C THR A 417 1.13 -6.38 3.03
N GLN A 418 0.44 -5.32 3.46
CA GLN A 418 -0.97 -5.35 3.81
C GLN A 418 -1.73 -4.29 3.03
N PHE A 419 -2.92 -4.62 2.56
CA PHE A 419 -3.72 -3.76 1.68
C PHE A 419 -5.21 -4.06 1.82
N THR A 420 -6.04 -3.26 1.17
CA THR A 420 -7.51 -3.45 1.15
C THR A 420 -8.03 -3.06 -0.22
N ALA A 421 -8.72 -4.00 -0.86
CA ALA A 421 -9.33 -3.80 -2.16
C ALA A 421 -10.44 -2.75 -2.07
N GLY A 422 -10.51 -1.83 -3.03
CA GLY A 422 -11.58 -0.82 -3.06
C GLY A 422 -12.97 -1.41 -3.33
N GLY A 423 -13.03 -2.60 -3.94
CA GLY A 423 -14.27 -3.36 -4.10
C GLY A 423 -14.98 -3.67 -2.77
N LEU A 424 -14.24 -3.81 -1.67
CA LEU A 424 -14.82 -4.01 -0.34
C LEU A 424 -15.52 -2.76 0.19
N PHE A 425 -14.96 -1.57 -0.07
CA PHE A 425 -15.62 -0.31 0.27
C PHE A 425 -16.85 -0.08 -0.61
N ARG A 426 -16.76 -0.44 -1.90
CA ARG A 426 -17.91 -0.38 -2.80
C ARG A 426 -19.06 -1.25 -2.31
N PHE A 427 -18.76 -2.47 -1.87
CA PHE A 427 -19.76 -3.40 -1.37
C PHE A 427 -20.50 -2.87 -0.15
N THR A 428 -19.78 -2.31 0.83
CA THR A 428 -20.39 -1.76 2.04
C THR A 428 -21.12 -0.45 1.79
N ASP A 429 -20.61 0.42 0.91
CA ASP A 429 -21.31 1.63 0.48
C ASP A 429 -22.61 1.32 -0.27
N ASN A 430 -22.65 0.18 -0.97
CA ASN A 430 -23.85 -0.36 -1.62
C ASN A 430 -24.74 -1.19 -0.69
N ASN A 431 -24.48 -1.20 0.63
CA ASN A 431 -25.24 -1.98 1.62
C ASN A 431 -25.25 -3.49 1.33
N GLY A 432 -24.10 -4.04 0.95
CA GLY A 432 -23.92 -5.49 0.70
C GLY A 432 -24.32 -5.95 -0.70
N ARG A 433 -24.28 -5.05 -1.70
CA ARG A 433 -24.68 -5.34 -3.08
C ARG A 433 -23.58 -5.01 -4.07
N THR A 434 -23.52 -5.75 -5.18
CA THR A 434 -22.75 -5.33 -6.36
C THR A 434 -23.43 -4.12 -7.02
N ASP A 435 -22.70 -3.39 -7.88
CA ASP A 435 -23.30 -2.29 -8.65
C ASP A 435 -24.46 -2.78 -9.52
N LYS A 436 -24.30 -3.95 -10.16
CA LYS A 436 -25.35 -4.58 -10.96
C LYS A 436 -26.61 -4.83 -10.12
N LYS A 437 -26.44 -5.50 -8.98
CA LYS A 437 -27.56 -5.84 -8.09
C LYS A 437 -28.22 -4.59 -7.52
N PHE A 438 -27.45 -3.57 -7.15
CA PHE A 438 -27.99 -2.31 -6.65
C PHE A 438 -28.81 -1.59 -7.72
N ALA A 439 -28.28 -1.47 -8.94
CA ALA A 439 -29.00 -0.86 -10.06
C ALA A 439 -30.28 -1.60 -10.44
N GLU A 440 -30.31 -2.93 -10.32
CA GLU A 440 -31.50 -3.76 -10.59
C GLU A 440 -32.57 -3.65 -9.49
N GLU A 441 -32.16 -3.65 -8.21
CA GLU A 441 -33.08 -3.64 -7.06
C GLU A 441 -33.59 -2.24 -6.68
N ASP A 442 -32.77 -1.21 -6.87
CA ASP A 442 -33.05 0.18 -6.48
C ASP A 442 -32.37 1.16 -7.45
N PRO A 443 -32.94 1.36 -8.66
CA PRO A 443 -32.36 2.23 -9.68
C PRO A 443 -32.20 3.68 -9.24
N GLU A 444 -33.19 4.24 -8.52
CA GLU A 444 -33.16 5.62 -8.03
C GLU A 444 -32.07 5.80 -6.96
N GLY A 445 -31.97 4.87 -6.02
CA GLY A 445 -30.91 4.86 -5.02
C GLY A 445 -29.52 4.66 -5.63
N TYR A 446 -29.40 3.86 -6.68
CA TYR A 446 -28.15 3.69 -7.41
C TYR A 446 -27.72 4.98 -8.12
N GLU A 447 -28.63 5.68 -8.79
CA GLU A 447 -28.33 6.97 -9.45
C GLU A 447 -27.89 8.02 -8.42
N ALA A 448 -28.63 8.15 -7.32
CA ALA A 448 -28.24 9.03 -6.22
C ALA A 448 -26.88 8.66 -5.62
N ALA A 449 -26.56 7.36 -5.55
CA ALA A 449 -25.25 6.91 -5.12
C ALA A 449 -24.16 7.34 -6.11
N LEU A 450 -24.38 7.22 -7.43
CA LEU A 450 -23.45 7.63 -8.50
C LEU A 450 -23.03 9.11 -8.36
N GLU A 451 -23.98 10.01 -8.10
CA GLU A 451 -23.69 11.43 -7.85
C GLU A 451 -22.75 11.62 -6.65
N GLN A 452 -22.99 10.87 -5.56
CA GLN A 452 -22.11 10.91 -4.40
C GLN A 452 -20.71 10.33 -4.70
N ARG A 453 -20.60 9.38 -5.64
CA ARG A 453 -19.32 8.77 -6.04
C ARG A 453 -18.41 9.75 -6.76
N ALA A 454 -18.96 10.69 -7.53
CA ALA A 454 -18.17 11.70 -8.24
C ALA A 454 -17.29 12.53 -7.30
N ASN A 455 -17.73 12.73 -6.06
CA ASN A 455 -16.99 13.46 -5.02
C ASN A 455 -16.17 12.55 -4.09
N ARG A 456 -16.16 11.22 -4.29
CA ARG A 456 -15.45 10.28 -3.40
C ARG A 456 -13.95 10.56 -3.36
N TRP A 457 -13.36 10.94 -4.49
CA TRP A 457 -11.93 11.23 -4.53
C TRP A 457 -11.55 12.37 -3.60
N VAL A 458 -12.27 13.49 -3.70
CA VAL A 458 -12.10 14.66 -2.83
C VAL A 458 -12.29 14.27 -1.37
N LYS A 459 -13.42 13.61 -1.03
CA LYS A 459 -13.71 13.16 0.33
C LYS A 459 -12.66 12.19 0.87
N GLY A 460 -12.11 11.32 0.02
CA GLY A 460 -11.04 10.40 0.37
C GLY A 460 -9.75 11.12 0.75
N LEU A 461 -9.41 12.18 0.03
CA LEU A 461 -8.23 13.00 0.32
C LEU A 461 -8.39 13.90 1.57
N GLU A 462 -9.62 14.29 1.91
CA GLU A 462 -9.93 14.98 3.19
C GLU A 462 -9.67 14.10 4.42
N LEU A 463 -9.59 12.77 4.24
CA LEU A 463 -9.24 11.83 5.32
C LEU A 463 -7.73 11.83 5.64
N TYR A 464 -6.89 12.40 4.78
CA TYR A 464 -5.47 12.61 5.10
C TYR A 464 -5.30 13.71 6.13
N SER A 465 -4.36 13.52 7.04
CA SER A 465 -3.91 14.58 7.91
C SER A 465 -3.13 15.64 7.13
N THR A 466 -3.18 16.89 7.57
CA THR A 466 -2.35 17.96 7.01
C THR A 466 -1.13 18.23 7.89
N VAL A 467 -0.13 18.92 7.31
CA VAL A 467 1.03 19.42 8.08
C VAL A 467 0.56 20.32 9.22
N ASP A 468 -0.39 21.21 8.95
CA ASP A 468 -0.91 22.13 9.97
C ASP A 468 -1.56 21.38 11.13
N GLU A 469 -2.37 20.35 10.86
CA GLU A 469 -2.98 19.52 11.91
C GLU A 469 -1.92 18.78 12.75
N MET A 470 -0.88 18.25 12.11
CA MET A 470 0.07 17.33 12.77
C MET A 470 1.23 18.04 13.46
N PHE A 471 1.58 19.25 13.02
CA PHE A 471 2.78 19.97 13.49
C PHE A 471 2.48 21.31 14.17
N SER A 472 1.23 21.80 14.17
CA SER A 472 0.90 23.01 14.93
C SER A 472 0.94 22.78 16.44
N ASN A 473 1.50 23.74 17.18
CA ASN A 473 1.69 23.70 18.63
C ASN A 473 0.41 23.98 19.45
N ASP A 474 -0.72 24.28 18.79
CA ASP A 474 -1.93 24.79 19.43
C ASP A 474 -2.99 23.71 19.76
N SER A 475 -2.57 22.50 20.14
CA SER A 475 -3.49 21.41 20.52
C SER A 475 -3.09 20.65 21.78
#